data_AF-A0A430RNZ9-F1
#
_entry.id   AF-A0A430RNZ9-F1
#
_cell.length_a   1.000
_cell.length_b   1.000
_cell.length_c   1.000
_cell.angle_alpha   90.00
_cell.angle_beta   90.00
_cell.angle_gamma   90.00
#
_symmetry.space_group_name_H-M   'P 1'
#
loop_
_entity.id
_entity.type
_entity.pdbx_description
1 polymer ?
#
loop_
_entity_poly.entity_id
_entity_poly.type
_entity_poly.pdbx_seq_one_letter_code
_entity_poly.pdbx_strand_id
1 'polypeptide(L)' 'PLPSQIPELQRELDAYLDHYNRRRPHQALGGLAPLEYLARIREEAVPTESQMC' A
#
# COMPACT_ATOMS: atom_id res chain seq x y z
N PRO A 1 -23.94 -2.30 -26.04
CA PRO A 1 -23.39 -1.06 -25.45
C PRO A 1 -22.52 -1.40 -24.24
N LEU A 2 -21.25 -0.99 -24.24
CA LEU A 2 -20.46 -0.95 -23.00
C LEU A 2 -21.22 -0.06 -22.00
N PRO A 3 -21.44 -0.49 -20.76
CA PRO A 3 -22.15 0.32 -19.78
C PRO A 3 -21.44 1.67 -19.68
N SER A 4 -22.17 2.75 -19.93
CA SER A 4 -21.67 4.14 -19.91
C SER A 4 -21.03 4.54 -18.57
N GLN A 5 -21.17 3.70 -17.56
CA GLN A 5 -20.70 3.85 -16.18
C GLN A 5 -19.26 3.32 -15.96
N ILE A 6 -18.64 2.67 -16.95
CA ILE A 6 -17.28 2.11 -16.80
C ILE A 6 -16.26 3.17 -16.34
N PRO A 7 -16.24 4.40 -16.91
CA PRO A 7 -15.31 5.44 -16.44
C PRO A 7 -15.53 5.81 -14.98
N GLU A 8 -16.77 5.97 -14.54
CA GLU A 8 -17.12 6.31 -13.16
C GLU A 8 -16.70 5.19 -12.20
N LEU A 9 -17.02 3.93 -12.53
CA LEU A 9 -16.62 2.76 -11.75
C LEU A 9 -15.11 2.63 -11.63
N GLN A 10 -14.36 2.93 -12.69
CA GLN A 10 -12.90 2.92 -12.63
C GLN A 10 -12.37 3.97 -11.65
N ARG A 11 -12.93 5.20 -11.65
CA ARG A 11 -12.52 6.23 -10.69
C ARG A 11 -12.82 5.83 -9.25
N GLU A 12 -13.98 5.23 -9.00
CA GLU A 12 -14.34 4.74 -7.66
C GLU A 12 -13.40 3.65 -7.19
N LEU A 13 -13.04 2.72 -8.08
CA LEU A 13 -12.06 1.67 -7.80
C LEU A 13 -10.68 2.26 -7.50
N ASP A 14 -10.22 3.22 -8.31
CA ASP A 14 -8.92 3.87 -8.11
C ASP A 14 -8.86 4.60 -6.77
N ALA A 15 -9.95 5.31 -6.41
CA ALA A 15 -10.06 5.99 -5.12
C ALA A 15 -10.06 5.00 -3.95
N TYR A 16 -10.76 3.87 -4.09
CA TYR A 16 -10.76 2.80 -3.09
C TYR A 16 -9.37 2.19 -2.93
N LEU A 17 -8.68 1.88 -4.02
CA LEU A 17 -7.33 1.32 -4.00
C LEU A 17 -6.33 2.27 -3.37
N ASP A 18 -6.43 3.57 -3.65
CA ASP A 18 -5.59 4.58 -3.01
C ASP A 18 -5.80 4.62 -1.49
N HIS A 19 -7.06 4.70 -1.06
CA HIS A 19 -7.40 4.73 0.35
C HIS A 19 -6.93 3.46 1.07
N TYR A 20 -7.27 2.29 0.52
CA TYR A 20 -6.93 1.00 1.13
C TYR A 20 -5.42 0.81 1.24
N ASN A 21 -4.67 1.07 0.17
CA ASN A 21 -3.24 0.74 0.14
C ASN A 21 -2.35 1.79 0.82
N ARG A 22 -2.75 3.07 0.80
CA ARG A 22 -1.90 4.17 1.28
C ARG A 22 -2.32 4.78 2.61
N ARG A 23 -3.57 4.62 3.03
CA ARG A 23 -4.13 5.42 4.14
C ARG A 23 -4.83 4.60 5.21
N ARG A 24 -5.42 3.46 4.85
CA ARG A 24 -6.24 2.68 5.77
C ARG A 24 -5.35 1.94 6.77
N PRO A 25 -5.46 2.21 8.08
CA PRO A 25 -4.71 1.47 9.08
C PRO A 25 -5.29 0.05 9.24
N HIS A 26 -4.41 -0.95 9.36
CA HIS A 26 -4.80 -2.33 9.60
C HIS A 26 -4.24 -2.84 10.93
N GLN A 27 -5.10 -3.32 11.83
CA GLN A 27 -4.68 -3.86 13.13
C GLN A 27 -3.69 -5.01 13.01
N ALA A 28 -3.89 -5.92 12.04
CA ALA A 28 -2.97 -7.03 11.77
C ALA A 28 -1.58 -6.57 11.29
N LEU A 29 -1.46 -5.34 10.77
CA LEU A 29 -0.20 -4.72 10.35
C LEU A 29 0.38 -3.79 11.42
N GLY A 30 -0.08 -3.89 12.67
CA GLY A 30 0.33 -3.00 13.76
C GLY A 30 -0.21 -1.57 13.61
N GLY A 31 -1.34 -1.41 12.92
CA GLY A 31 -1.96 -0.10 12.67
C GLY A 31 -1.45 0.61 11.42
N LEU A 32 -0.51 0.02 10.68
CA LEU A 32 0.03 0.58 9.43
C LEU A 32 -0.91 0.35 8.24
N ALA A 33 -0.83 1.23 7.25
CA ALA A 33 -1.36 0.97 5.92
C ALA A 33 -0.51 -0.08 5.18
N PRO A 34 -1.05 -0.78 4.17
CA PRO A 34 -0.34 -1.86 3.49
C PRO A 34 1.00 -1.43 2.89
N LEU A 35 1.08 -0.25 2.27
CA LEU A 35 2.32 0.23 1.68
C LEU A 35 3.32 0.74 2.73
N GLU A 36 2.85 1.27 3.85
CA GLU A 36 3.73 1.63 4.97
C GLU A 36 4.37 0.39 5.60
N TYR A 37 3.57 -0.65 5.80
CA TYR A 37 4.06 -1.94 6.28
C TYR A 37 5.09 -2.55 5.30
N LEU A 38 4.80 -2.49 3.99
CA LEU A 38 5.71 -2.96 2.95
C LEU A 38 7.04 -2.19 2.95
N ALA A 39 7.01 -0.88 3.17
CA ALA A 39 8.23 -0.07 3.29
C ALA A 39 9.05 -0.50 4.52
N ARG A 40 8.39 -0.65 5.67
CA ARG A 40 9.05 -1.08 6.91
C ARG A 40 9.76 -2.43 6.78
N ILE A 41 9.08 -3.44 6.23
CA ILE A 41 9.71 -4.77 6.07
C ILE A 41 10.84 -4.75 5.04
N ARG A 42 10.84 -3.83 4.07
CA ARG A 42 11.94 -3.67 3.12
C ARG A 42 13.16 -3.03 3.79
N GLU A 43 12.94 -2.01 4.63
CA GLU A 43 14.01 -1.40 5.43
C GLU A 43 14.63 -2.43 6.39
N GLU A 44 13.82 -3.23 7.07
CA GLU A 44 14.27 -4.31 7.95
C GLU A 44 15.02 -5.43 7.21
N ALA A 45 14.72 -5.66 5.93
CA ALA A 45 15.33 -6.71 5.11
C ALA A 45 16.65 -6.30 4.45
N VAL A 46 17.03 -5.01 4.44
CA VAL A 46 18.35 -4.58 3.97
C VAL A 46 19.37 -5.00 5.03
N PRO A 47 20.32 -5.92 4.74
CA PRO A 47 21.38 -6.23 5.67
C PRO A 47 22.18 -4.95 5.91
N THR A 48 22.29 -4.53 7.16
CA THR A 48 23.28 -3.53 7.52
C THR A 48 24.65 -4.18 7.32
N GLU A 49 25.27 -4.00 6.16
CA GLU A 49 26.72 -4.19 5.99
C GLU A 49 27.43 -3.10 6.81
N SER A 50 27.33 -3.20 8.13
CA SER A 50 28.14 -2.42 9.05
C SER A 50 29.49 -3.11 9.14
N GLN A 51 30.39 -2.65 8.27
CA GLN A 51 31.78 -2.33 8.59
C GLN A 51 32.54 -3.43 9.36
N MET A 52 33.09 -4.40 8.63
CA MET A 52 34.37 -4.97 9.04
C MET A 52 35.48 -4.12 8.39
N CYS A 53 35.97 -3.14 9.14
CA CYS A 53 37.32 -2.60 8.96
C CYS A 53 38.30 -3.51 9.70
#